data_AF-A0A2W5APN5-F1
#
_entry.id   AF-A0A2W5APN5-F1
#
_cell.length_a   1.000
_cell.length_b   1.000
_cell.length_c   1.000
_cell.angle_alpha   90.00
_cell.angle_beta   90.00
_cell.angle_gamma   90.00
#
_symmetry.space_group_name_H-M   'P 1'
#
loop_
_entity.id
_entity.type
_entity.pdbx_description
1 polymer ?
#
loop_
_entity_poly.entity_id
_entity_poly.type
_entity_poly.pdbx_seq_one_letter_code
_entity_poly.pdbx_strand_id
1 'polypeptide(L)'
;MHPLNITKVAVGCADPDALRDRLSGRASAGETFITTRYRPTRHGELIGGSLFWIVKHQLVARSRILRFEEDERGHCLIRLDEALVPV
;
A
#
# COMPACT_ATOMS: atom_id res chain seq x y z
N MET A 1 -13.13 13.32 -11.37
CA MET A 1 -13.55 11.96 -10.98
C MET A 1 -12.80 11.62 -9.70
N HIS A 2 -13.46 11.06 -8.67
CA HIS A 2 -12.78 10.74 -7.42
C HIS A 2 -11.90 9.49 -7.60
N PRO A 3 -10.69 9.44 -7.00
CA PRO A 3 -9.83 8.28 -7.12
C PRO A 3 -10.45 7.06 -6.44
N LEU A 4 -10.18 5.88 -6.99
CA LEU A 4 -10.57 4.61 -6.41
C LEU A 4 -9.67 4.26 -5.23
N ASN A 5 -10.22 3.43 -4.34
CA ASN A 5 -9.48 2.87 -3.22
C ASN A 5 -9.42 1.35 -3.36
N ILE A 6 -8.43 0.73 -2.72
CA ILE A 6 -8.30 -0.72 -2.68
C ILE A 6 -7.94 -1.17 -1.27
N THR A 7 -8.32 -2.40 -0.89
CA THR A 7 -7.92 -3.01 0.38
C THR A 7 -6.80 -4.02 0.17
N LYS A 8 -5.96 -4.20 1.20
CA LYS A 8 -4.91 -5.21 1.22
C LYS A 8 -4.76 -5.79 2.62
N VAL A 9 -4.74 -7.12 2.70
CA VAL A 9 -4.40 -7.82 3.94
C VAL A 9 -2.89 -7.69 4.20
N ALA A 10 -2.54 -7.21 5.39
CA ALA A 10 -1.17 -7.13 5.87
C ALA A 10 -0.72 -8.49 6.43
N VAL A 11 -0.54 -9.46 5.54
CA VAL A 11 -0.17 -10.84 5.91
C VAL A 11 1.11 -10.85 6.75
N GLY A 12 1.07 -11.49 7.92
CA GLY A 12 2.20 -11.56 8.85
C GLY A 12 2.37 -10.34 9.76
N CYS A 13 1.51 -9.33 9.69
CA CYS A 13 1.42 -8.29 10.71
C CYS A 13 0.38 -8.70 11.77
N ALA A 14 0.78 -8.76 13.04
CA ALA A 14 -0.11 -9.16 14.13
C ALA A 14 -1.04 -8.02 14.60
N ASP A 15 -0.62 -6.78 14.37
CA ASP A 15 -1.24 -5.55 14.87
C ASP A 15 -0.80 -4.36 13.98
N PRO A 16 -1.40 -3.17 14.18
CA PRO A 16 -1.06 -1.97 13.40
C PRO A 16 0.38 -1.48 13.59
N ASP A 17 1.00 -1.72 14.74
CA ASP A 17 2.39 -1.31 15.00
C ASP A 17 3.37 -2.17 14.20
N ALA A 18 3.15 -3.48 14.14
CA ALA A 18 3.92 -4.38 13.28
C ALA A 18 3.80 -4.01 11.78
N LEU A 19 2.64 -3.49 11.36
CA LEU A 19 2.46 -2.94 10.01
C LEU A 19 3.29 -1.66 9.82
N ARG A 20 3.26 -0.74 10.78
CA ARG A 20 4.06 0.49 10.75
C ARG A 20 5.55 0.17 10.63
N ASP A 21 6.06 -0.73 11.45
CA ASP A 21 7.47 -1.14 11.46
C ASP A 21 7.90 -1.77 10.13
N ARG A 22 7.03 -2.60 9.54
CA ARG A 22 7.29 -3.19 8.22
C ARG A 22 7.35 -2.15 7.11
N LEU A 23 6.48 -1.14 7.15
CA LEU A 23 6.43 -0.10 6.12
C LEU A 23 7.57 0.90 6.29
N SER A 24 7.91 1.28 7.52
CA SER A 24 9.02 2.19 7.84
C SER A 24 10.37 1.56 7.53
N GLY A 25 10.55 0.25 7.77
CA GLY A 25 11.76 -0.48 7.38
C GLY A 25 12.00 -0.55 5.86
N ARG A 26 11.01 -0.18 5.04
CA ARG A 26 11.11 -0.08 3.57
C ARG A 26 11.03 1.36 3.07
N ALA A 27 10.75 2.31 3.96
CA ALA A 27 10.56 3.70 3.60
C ALA A 27 11.90 4.29 3.16
N SER A 28 11.86 5.05 2.07
CA SER A 28 13.00 5.78 1.53
C SER A 28 12.49 7.01 0.80
N ALA A 29 13.08 8.17 1.10
CA ALA A 29 12.73 9.45 0.49
C ALA A 29 11.22 9.80 0.55
N GLY A 30 10.56 9.54 1.68
CA GLY A 30 9.14 9.89 1.87
C GLY A 30 8.16 8.83 1.34
N GLU A 31 8.65 7.72 0.80
CA GLU A 31 7.81 6.71 0.17
C GLU A 31 8.14 5.30 0.65
N THR A 32 7.13 4.45 0.73
CA THR A 32 7.29 3.01 0.90
C THR A 32 6.68 2.28 -0.30
N PHE A 33 6.81 0.96 -0.34
CA PHE A 33 6.24 0.17 -1.42
C PHE A 33 5.82 -1.23 -0.99
N ILE A 34 4.89 -1.78 -1.76
CA ILE A 34 4.57 -3.20 -1.76
C ILE A 34 4.73 -3.79 -3.14
N THR A 35 5.04 -5.07 -3.18
CA THR A 35 5.06 -5.86 -4.41
C THR A 35 3.75 -6.63 -4.54
N THR A 36 3.23 -6.69 -5.77
CA THR A 36 2.14 -7.57 -6.18
C THR A 36 2.52 -8.28 -7.47
N ARG A 37 2.10 -9.55 -7.60
CA ARG A 37 2.39 -10.34 -8.81
C ARG A 37 1.79 -9.73 -10.07
N TYR A 38 0.59 -9.15 -9.95
CA TYR A 38 -0.13 -8.54 -11.06
C TYR A 38 -0.47 -7.08 -10.74
N ARG A 39 -0.42 -6.23 -11.77
CA ARG A 39 -0.86 -4.84 -11.70
C ARG A 39 -2.40 -4.78 -11.69
N PRO A 40 -3.04 -3.98 -10.82
CA PRO A 40 -4.48 -3.78 -10.87
C PRO A 40 -4.96 -3.25 -12.23
N THR A 41 -6.07 -3.77 -12.75
CA THR A 41 -6.62 -3.36 -14.06
C THR A 41 -6.87 -1.85 -14.11
N ARG A 42 -7.44 -1.29 -13.05
CA ARG A 42 -7.79 0.14 -12.91
C ARG A 42 -6.72 0.96 -12.17
N HIS A 43 -5.44 0.57 -12.28
CA HIS A 43 -4.33 1.24 -11.58
C HIS A 43 -4.27 2.76 -11.78
N GLY A 44 -4.57 3.28 -12.98
CA GLY A 44 -4.61 4.72 -13.24
C GLY A 44 -5.62 5.47 -12.36
N GLU A 45 -6.77 4.87 -12.09
CA GLU A 45 -7.81 5.46 -11.23
C GLU A 45 -7.50 5.33 -9.72
N LEU A 46 -6.56 4.45 -9.35
CA LEU A 46 -6.13 4.27 -7.96
C LEU A 46 -5.11 5.34 -7.53
N ILE A 47 -4.45 6.02 -8.47
CA ILE A 47 -3.45 7.05 -8.17
C ILE A 47 -4.13 8.24 -7.47
N GLY A 48 -3.57 8.66 -6.34
CA GLY A 48 -4.18 9.67 -5.46
C GLY A 48 -5.25 9.11 -4.50
N GLY A 49 -5.67 7.86 -4.69
CA GLY A 49 -6.52 7.12 -3.78
C GLY A 49 -5.78 6.54 -2.60
N SER A 50 -6.45 5.68 -1.84
CA SER A 50 -5.92 5.03 -0.64
C SER A 50 -5.87 3.52 -0.79
N LEU A 51 -4.76 2.93 -0.35
CA LEU A 51 -4.65 1.51 -0.02
C LEU A 51 -4.98 1.34 1.46
N PHE A 52 -6.08 0.66 1.75
CA PHE A 52 -6.52 0.37 3.10
C PHE A 52 -5.96 -0.98 3.58
N TRP A 53 -5.42 -0.98 4.79
CA TRP A 53 -4.76 -2.13 5.37
C TRP A 53 -5.71 -2.91 6.27
N ILE A 54 -5.77 -4.22 6.01
CA ILE A 54 -6.52 -5.16 6.83
C ILE A 54 -5.55 -5.94 7.72
N VAL A 55 -5.73 -5.85 9.04
CA VAL A 55 -5.07 -6.69 10.05
C VAL A 55 -6.16 -7.39 10.84
N LYS A 56 -6.08 -8.73 10.98
CA LYS A 56 -7.08 -9.54 11.70
C LYS A 56 -8.53 -9.25 11.29
N HIS A 57 -8.80 -9.17 9.99
CA HIS A 57 -10.11 -8.88 9.40
C HIS A 57 -10.69 -7.48 9.72
N GLN A 58 -9.86 -6.55 10.20
CA GLN A 58 -10.26 -5.16 10.47
C GLN A 58 -9.46 -4.20 9.60
N LEU A 59 -10.10 -3.15 9.09
CA LEU A 59 -9.40 -2.02 8.48
C LEU A 59 -8.76 -1.22 9.61
N VAL A 60 -7.43 -1.08 9.60
CA VAL A 60 -6.69 -0.47 10.71
C VAL A 60 -5.96 0.81 10.34
N ALA A 61 -5.64 0.98 9.06
CA ALA A 61 -4.94 2.15 8.55
C ALA A 61 -5.09 2.25 7.04
N ARG A 62 -4.66 3.39 6.49
CA ARG A 62 -4.54 3.62 5.06
C ARG A 62 -3.21 4.28 4.71
N SER A 63 -2.74 4.02 3.49
CA SER A 63 -1.61 4.71 2.87
C SER A 63 -2.05 5.26 1.52
N ARG A 64 -1.60 6.47 1.17
CA ARG A 64 -1.92 7.08 -0.13
C ARG A 64 -1.17 6.37 -1.24
N ILE A 65 -1.84 6.07 -2.36
CA ILE A 65 -1.21 5.48 -3.55
C ILE A 65 -0.63 6.61 -4.41
N LEU A 66 0.68 6.56 -4.64
CA LEU A 66 1.42 7.58 -5.37
C LEU A 66 1.57 7.23 -6.85
N ARG A 67 2.02 6.01 -7.13
CA ARG A 67 2.23 5.50 -8.50
C ARG A 67 2.39 3.98 -8.51
N PHE A 68 2.44 3.43 -9.71
CA PHE A 68 2.72 2.02 -9.97
C PHE A 68 4.00 1.94 -10.79
N GLU A 69 4.94 1.12 -10.33
CA GLU A 69 6.19 0.79 -11.01
C GLU A 69 6.23 -0.73 -11.27
N GLU A 70 7.24 -1.19 -11.99
CA GLU A 70 7.51 -2.61 -12.22
C GLU A 70 8.97 -2.91 -11.82
N ASP A 71 9.19 -4.02 -11.12
CA ASP A 71 10.55 -4.48 -10.80
C ASP A 71 11.18 -5.23 -11.99
N GLU A 72 12.49 -5.52 -11.90
CA GLU A 72 13.23 -6.24 -12.94
C GLU A 72 12.69 -7.65 -13.24
N ARG A 73 11.84 -8.19 -12.36
CA ARG A 73 11.21 -9.52 -12.48
C ARG A 73 9.77 -9.43 -13.00
N GLY A 74 9.28 -8.25 -13.37
CA GLY A 74 7.93 -8.03 -13.87
C GLY A 74 6.85 -7.94 -12.78
N HIS A 75 7.23 -7.81 -11.51
CA HIS A 75 6.24 -7.59 -10.44
C HIS A 75 5.85 -6.13 -10.34
N CYS A 76 4.58 -5.89 -10.07
CA CYS A 76 4.08 -4.55 -9.85
C CYS A 76 4.50 -4.04 -8.46
N LEU A 77 5.15 -2.88 -8.43
CA LEU A 77 5.47 -2.12 -7.24
C LEU A 77 4.40 -1.03 -7.06
N ILE A 78 3.60 -1.14 -6.00
CA ILE A 78 2.66 -0.08 -5.64
C ILE A 78 3.42 0.86 -4.70
N ARG A 79 3.71 2.08 -5.18
CA ARG A 79 4.37 3.13 -4.41
C ARG A 79 3.34 3.84 -3.54
N LEU A 80 3.66 3.92 -2.26
CA LEU A 80 2.79 4.46 -1.23
C LEU A 80 3.51 5.60 -0.53
N ASP A 81 2.74 6.58 -0.06
CA ASP A 81 3.21 7.56 0.92
C ASP A 81 3.66 6.83 2.19
N GLU A 82 4.79 7.23 2.77
CA GLU A 82 5.30 6.61 4.01
C GLU A 82 4.36 6.82 5.20
N ALA A 83 3.52 7.86 5.15
CA ALA A 83 2.55 8.14 6.19
C ALA A 83 1.47 7.03 6.26
N LEU A 84 1.49 6.30 7.38
CA LEU A 84 0.45 5.35 7.74
C LEU A 84 -0.61 6.05 8.59
N VAL A 85 -1.78 6.31 8.00
CA VAL A 85 -2.87 7.06 8.66
C VAL A 85 -3.89 6.07 9.24
N PRO A 86 -4.17 6.09 10.56
CA PRO A 86 -5.24 5.28 11.17
C PRO A 86 -6.60 5.57 10.53
N VAL A 87 -7.49 4.57 10.51
CA VAL A 87 -8.87 4.69 10.00
C VAL A 87 -9.90 4.64 11.11
#